data_AF-A0A973HDU6-F1
#
_entry.id   AF-A0A973HDU6-F1
#
_cell.length_a   1.000
_cell.length_b   1.000
_cell.length_c   1.000
_cell.angle_alpha   90.00
_cell.angle_beta   90.00
_cell.angle_gamma   90.00
#
_symmetry.space_group_name_H-M   'P 1'
#
loop_
_entity.id
_entity.type
_entity.pdbx_description
1 polymer ?
#
loop_
_entity_poly.entity_id
_entity_poly.type
_entity_poly.pdbx_seq_one_letter_code
_entity_poly.pdbx_strand_id
1 'polypeptide(L)'
;YFPGISSSHPSVNYLGRLCGSSYAYFVLDNESSPESVRGLVGKRISGDRHSVLEAHLQDIGLDNAIRINQASSKAEAMNQLAMGEVEAVIMPEAVGRYLAKQLDINVRVLWQPDINVPVGFSVKAGNDELLNQLNEALEALENSGELDRIRRRWDVN
;
A
#
# COMPACT_ATOMS: atom_id res chain seq x y z
N TYR A 1 16.91 -4.28 18.44
CA TYR A 1 18.25 -3.99 17.89
C TYR A 1 18.37 -4.62 16.51
N PHE A 2 18.30 -3.80 15.46
CA PHE A 2 18.81 -4.15 14.12
C PHE A 2 19.87 -3.09 13.79
N PRO A 3 21.10 -3.48 13.39
CA PRO A 3 22.17 -2.53 13.15
C PRO A 3 22.05 -1.95 11.74
N GLY A 4 22.28 -0.63 11.63
CA GLY A 4 22.78 -0.01 10.41
C GLY A 4 21.72 0.55 9.45
N ILE A 5 21.40 1.83 9.62
CA ILE A 5 21.07 2.69 8.48
C ILE A 5 21.94 3.95 8.56
N SER A 6 22.66 4.18 7.47
CA SER A 6 23.67 5.21 7.24
C SER A 6 23.15 6.65 7.44
N SER A 7 24.06 7.50 7.92
CA SER A 7 23.89 8.89 8.40
C SER A 7 23.51 9.94 7.34
N SER A 8 22.79 9.59 6.29
CA SER A 8 22.42 10.50 5.19
C SER A 8 20.91 10.62 4.93
N HIS A 9 20.07 9.94 5.71
CA HIS A 9 18.62 10.00 5.62
C HIS A 9 18.02 10.63 6.88
N PRO A 10 16.90 11.39 6.79
CA PRO A 10 16.19 11.86 7.98
C PRO A 10 15.91 10.68 8.90
N SER A 11 16.12 10.83 10.20
CA SER A 11 15.97 9.76 11.18
C SER A 11 14.55 9.18 11.10
N VAL A 12 14.40 8.01 10.50
CA VAL A 12 13.11 7.33 10.31
C VAL A 12 12.89 6.39 11.49
N ASN A 13 11.75 6.51 12.15
CA ASN A 13 11.30 5.52 13.12
C ASN A 13 10.48 4.46 12.40
N TYR A 14 10.93 3.20 12.43
CA TYR A 14 10.25 2.10 11.77
C TYR A 14 9.15 1.53 12.67
N LEU A 15 7.89 1.71 12.30
CA LEU A 15 6.75 0.94 12.80
C LEU A 15 6.74 -0.46 12.18
N GLY A 16 7.90 -1.11 12.06
CA GLY A 16 8.07 -2.37 11.35
C GLY A 16 7.29 -3.55 11.93
N ARG A 17 6.56 -3.34 13.03
CA ARG A 17 5.61 -4.28 13.62
C ARG A 17 4.16 -3.79 13.64
N LEU A 18 3.86 -2.55 13.23
CA LEU A 18 2.52 -1.98 13.45
C LEU A 18 1.51 -2.29 12.37
N CYS A 19 1.94 -2.19 11.13
CA CYS A 19 1.16 -2.55 9.95
C CYS A 19 2.15 -2.45 8.81
N GLY A 20 2.43 -3.54 8.12
CA GLY A 20 3.08 -3.36 6.84
C GLY A 20 2.03 -3.07 5.78
N SER A 21 2.39 -2.24 4.80
CA SER A 21 1.51 -1.93 3.69
C SER A 21 1.80 -2.90 2.56
N SER A 22 0.95 -3.92 2.39
CA SER A 22 0.88 -4.68 1.15
C SER A 22 0.23 -3.79 0.08
N TYR A 23 0.91 -3.56 -1.03
CA TYR A 23 0.27 -2.99 -2.21
C TYR A 23 -0.45 -4.10 -2.95
N ALA A 24 -1.62 -3.82 -3.52
CA ALA A 24 -2.38 -4.81 -4.27
C ALA A 24 -2.86 -4.25 -5.60
N TYR A 25 -2.92 -5.12 -6.60
CA TYR A 25 -3.76 -4.91 -7.76
C TYR A 25 -5.19 -5.31 -7.40
N PHE A 26 -6.10 -4.34 -7.47
CA PHE A 26 -7.52 -4.58 -7.36
C PHE A 26 -8.15 -4.61 -8.75
N VAL A 27 -9.05 -5.58 -8.94
CA VAL A 27 -9.97 -5.64 -10.08
C VAL A 27 -11.39 -5.76 -9.53
N LEU A 28 -12.40 -5.46 -10.35
CA LEU A 28 -13.78 -5.75 -9.97
C LEU A 28 -13.96 -7.26 -9.78
N ASP A 29 -14.82 -7.67 -8.87
CA ASP A 29 -15.15 -9.08 -8.67
C ASP A 29 -16.29 -9.48 -9.61
N ASN A 30 -15.93 -9.72 -10.89
CA ASN A 30 -16.86 -10.18 -11.92
C ASN A 30 -16.16 -11.02 -12.99
N GLU A 31 -16.95 -11.74 -13.80
CA GLU A 31 -16.46 -12.66 -14.84
C GLU A 31 -15.65 -11.98 -15.96
N SER A 32 -15.85 -10.67 -16.17
CA SER A 32 -15.15 -9.90 -17.20
C SER A 32 -13.76 -9.43 -16.75
N SER A 33 -13.42 -9.62 -15.47
CA SER A 33 -12.20 -9.08 -14.89
C SER A 33 -10.99 -9.97 -15.18
N PRO A 34 -9.79 -9.38 -15.33
CA PRO A 34 -8.57 -10.14 -15.58
C PRO A 34 -8.27 -11.14 -14.46
N GLU A 35 -7.93 -12.37 -14.81
CA GLU A 35 -7.59 -13.45 -13.84
C GLU A 35 -6.10 -13.52 -13.50
N SER A 36 -5.24 -12.77 -14.19
CA SER A 36 -3.82 -12.69 -13.86
C SER A 36 -3.20 -11.35 -14.26
N VAL A 37 -2.01 -11.04 -13.72
CA VAL A 37 -1.21 -9.86 -14.11
C VAL A 37 -0.92 -9.86 -15.62
N ARG A 38 -0.71 -11.02 -16.25
CA ARG A 38 -0.54 -11.13 -17.71
C ARG A 38 -1.79 -10.69 -18.48
N GLY A 39 -2.98 -10.88 -17.90
CA GLY A 39 -4.24 -10.42 -18.49
C GLY A 39 -4.39 -8.90 -18.53
N LEU A 40 -3.49 -8.16 -17.87
CA LEU A 40 -3.45 -6.70 -17.89
C LEU A 40 -2.64 -6.12 -19.06
N VAL A 41 -1.99 -6.96 -19.86
CA VAL A 41 -1.23 -6.50 -21.02
C VAL A 41 -2.16 -5.76 -22.00
N GLY A 42 -1.78 -4.53 -22.34
CA GLY A 42 -2.58 -3.65 -23.20
C GLY A 42 -3.87 -3.11 -22.56
N LYS A 43 -4.09 -3.35 -21.26
CA LYS A 43 -5.22 -2.80 -20.50
C LYS A 43 -4.85 -1.47 -19.84
N ARG A 44 -5.87 -0.74 -19.37
CA ARG A 44 -5.75 0.53 -18.68
C ARG A 44 -5.65 0.25 -17.18
N ILE A 45 -4.61 0.75 -16.55
CA ILE A 45 -4.39 0.61 -15.11
C ILE A 45 -4.23 2.00 -14.50
N SER A 46 -4.76 2.20 -13.29
CA SER A 46 -4.61 3.45 -12.55
C SER A 46 -4.00 3.24 -11.16
N GLY A 47 -3.38 4.27 -10.59
CA GLY A 47 -2.90 4.27 -9.21
C GLY A 47 -1.40 4.52 -9.04
N ASP A 48 -0.84 4.04 -7.94
CA ASP A 48 0.54 4.35 -7.57
C ASP A 48 1.54 3.55 -8.43
N ARG A 49 2.54 4.24 -8.96
CA ARG A 49 3.72 3.61 -9.55
C ARG A 49 4.76 3.42 -8.45
N HIS A 50 4.85 2.20 -7.91
CA HIS A 50 5.80 1.87 -6.84
C HIS A 50 6.97 1.03 -7.37
N SER A 51 8.18 1.28 -6.88
CA SER A 51 9.42 0.55 -7.26
C SER A 51 9.32 -0.98 -7.13
N VAL A 52 8.67 -1.49 -6.08
CA VAL A 52 8.42 -2.93 -5.88
C VAL A 52 7.62 -3.51 -7.04
N LEU A 53 6.63 -2.75 -7.50
CA LEU A 53 5.80 -3.20 -8.59
C LEU A 53 6.55 -3.17 -9.92
N GLU A 54 7.32 -2.11 -10.17
CA GLU A 54 8.15 -2.02 -11.36
C GLU A 54 9.15 -3.18 -11.43
N ALA A 55 9.78 -3.52 -10.30
CA ALA A 55 10.68 -4.66 -10.22
C ALA A 55 9.97 -5.98 -10.56
N HIS A 56 8.76 -6.20 -10.04
CA HIS A 56 7.97 -7.38 -10.38
C HIS A 56 7.60 -7.41 -11.87
N LEU A 57 7.13 -6.28 -12.43
CA LEU A 57 6.79 -6.19 -13.86
C LEU A 57 8.02 -6.44 -14.76
N GLN A 58 9.20 -5.97 -14.34
CA GLN A 58 10.46 -6.26 -15.02
C GLN A 58 10.82 -7.74 -14.96
N ASP A 59 10.71 -8.37 -13.79
CA ASP A 59 11.00 -9.80 -13.58
C ASP A 59 10.15 -10.70 -14.49
N ILE A 60 8.87 -10.35 -14.67
CA ILE A 60 7.96 -11.09 -15.55
C ILE A 60 7.96 -10.61 -17.01
N GLY A 61 8.82 -9.63 -17.37
CA GLY A 61 8.97 -9.11 -18.73
C GLY A 61 7.78 -8.29 -19.26
N LEU A 62 7.00 -7.66 -18.37
CA LEU A 62 5.80 -6.89 -18.70
C LEU A 62 5.91 -5.38 -18.41
N ASP A 63 7.08 -4.90 -18.00
CA ASP A 63 7.37 -3.50 -17.67
C ASP A 63 6.99 -2.50 -18.77
N ASN A 64 7.11 -2.91 -20.04
CA ASN A 64 6.71 -2.08 -21.20
C ASN A 64 5.32 -2.42 -21.77
N ALA A 65 4.74 -3.54 -21.34
CA ALA A 65 3.46 -4.06 -21.84
C ALA A 65 2.25 -3.56 -21.03
N ILE A 66 2.50 -3.08 -19.81
CA ILE A 66 1.51 -2.57 -18.88
C ILE A 66 1.76 -1.07 -18.65
N ARG A 67 0.76 -0.25 -18.98
CA ARG A 67 0.82 1.21 -18.75
C ARG A 67 -0.04 1.59 -17.54
N ILE A 68 0.62 2.16 -16.54
CA ILE A 68 -0.04 2.66 -15.32
C ILE A 68 -0.18 4.17 -15.48
N ASN A 69 -1.43 4.65 -15.52
CA ASN A 69 -1.75 6.06 -15.47
C ASN A 69 -1.86 6.51 -14.02
N GLN A 70 -1.15 7.58 -13.65
CA GLN A 70 -1.28 8.12 -12.31
C GLN A 70 -2.62 8.87 -12.18
N ALA A 71 -3.46 8.44 -11.26
CA ALA A 71 -4.61 9.24 -10.82
C ALA A 71 -4.14 10.36 -9.88
N SER A 72 -4.92 11.43 -9.77
CA SER A 72 -4.67 12.51 -8.82
C SER A 72 -4.88 12.06 -7.37
N SER A 73 -5.66 11.00 -7.15
CA SER A 73 -5.88 10.39 -5.84
C SER A 73 -6.26 8.91 -5.93
N LYS A 74 -6.12 8.17 -4.82
CA LYS A 74 -6.57 6.76 -4.73
C LYS A 74 -8.09 6.63 -4.85
N ALA A 75 -8.83 7.61 -4.34
CA ALA A 75 -10.27 7.68 -4.48
C ALA A 75 -10.69 7.86 -5.96
N GLU A 76 -9.98 8.71 -6.70
CA GLU A 76 -10.21 8.83 -8.14
C GLU A 76 -9.89 7.52 -8.87
N ALA A 77 -8.74 6.89 -8.59
CA ALA A 77 -8.41 5.59 -9.19
C ALA A 77 -9.51 4.55 -8.93
N MET A 78 -10.01 4.43 -7.70
CA MET A 78 -11.08 3.49 -7.38
C MET A 78 -12.40 3.84 -8.08
N ASN A 79 -12.73 5.13 -8.25
CA ASN A 79 -13.89 5.55 -9.04
C ASN A 79 -13.73 5.15 -10.53
N GLN A 80 -12.54 5.31 -11.10
CA GLN A 80 -12.25 4.86 -12.48
C GLN A 80 -12.48 3.34 -12.61
N LEU A 81 -12.09 2.55 -11.60
CA LEU A 81 -12.37 1.12 -11.57
C LEU A 81 -13.88 0.84 -11.49
N ALA A 82 -14.59 1.53 -10.59
CA ALA A 82 -16.04 1.39 -10.41
C ALA A 82 -16.82 1.68 -11.70
N MET A 83 -16.37 2.67 -12.47
CA MET A 83 -16.94 3.06 -13.76
C MET A 83 -16.51 2.16 -14.92
N GLY A 84 -15.57 1.24 -14.72
CA GLY A 84 -15.00 0.39 -15.76
C GLY A 84 -14.08 1.13 -16.74
N GLU A 85 -13.58 2.32 -16.37
CA GLU A 85 -12.64 3.08 -17.20
C GLU A 85 -11.23 2.48 -17.18
N VAL A 86 -10.91 1.73 -16.13
CA VAL A 86 -9.68 0.96 -15.97
C VAL A 86 -10.00 -0.46 -15.55
N GLU A 87 -9.19 -1.41 -15.98
CA GLU A 87 -9.37 -2.83 -15.65
C GLU A 87 -8.73 -3.21 -14.31
N ALA A 88 -7.79 -2.40 -13.81
CA ALA A 88 -7.17 -2.61 -12.50
C ALA A 88 -6.70 -1.30 -11.86
N VAL A 89 -6.59 -1.32 -10.53
CA VAL A 89 -5.96 -0.23 -9.76
C VAL A 89 -4.90 -0.75 -8.81
N ILE A 90 -3.87 0.05 -8.56
CA ILE A 90 -2.78 -0.27 -7.63
C ILE A 90 -2.81 0.71 -6.46
N MET A 91 -2.93 0.18 -5.24
CA MET A 91 -2.87 0.97 -4.00
C MET A 91 -2.61 0.06 -2.78
N PRO A 92 -2.32 0.61 -1.60
CA PRO A 92 -2.27 -0.17 -0.36
C PRO A 92 -3.58 -0.93 -0.13
N GLU A 93 -3.49 -2.20 0.27
CA GLU A 93 -4.61 -3.12 0.36
C GLU A 93 -5.71 -2.59 1.29
N ALA A 94 -5.34 -2.15 2.49
CA ALA A 94 -6.27 -1.57 3.46
C ALA A 94 -7.04 -0.37 2.89
N VAL A 95 -6.37 0.46 2.09
CA VAL A 95 -7.01 1.61 1.43
C VAL A 95 -7.95 1.15 0.33
N GLY A 96 -7.55 0.18 -0.49
CA GLY A 96 -8.41 -0.38 -1.53
C GLY A 96 -9.69 -1.01 -0.98
N ARG A 97 -9.57 -1.82 0.09
CA ARG A 97 -10.72 -2.41 0.79
C ARG A 97 -11.64 -1.36 1.39
N TYR A 98 -11.07 -0.34 2.03
CA TYR A 98 -11.84 0.78 2.58
C TYR A 98 -12.63 1.53 1.49
N LEU A 99 -11.97 1.89 0.38
CA LEU A 99 -12.60 2.62 -0.71
C LEU A 99 -13.68 1.80 -1.44
N ALA A 100 -13.43 0.50 -1.67
CA ALA A 100 -14.43 -0.39 -2.25
C ALA A 100 -15.70 -0.46 -1.40
N LYS A 101 -15.54 -0.54 -0.07
CA LYS A 101 -16.66 -0.49 0.87
C LYS A 101 -17.39 0.86 0.86
N GLN A 102 -16.68 1.97 0.72
CA GLN A 102 -17.29 3.30 0.63
C GLN A 102 -18.10 3.49 -0.66
N LEU A 103 -17.65 2.88 -1.77
CA LEU A 103 -18.29 2.97 -3.08
C LEU A 103 -19.32 1.87 -3.34
N ASP A 104 -19.51 0.95 -2.39
CA ASP A 104 -20.40 -0.22 -2.52
C ASP A 104 -20.10 -1.08 -3.76
N ILE A 105 -18.82 -1.32 -4.03
CA ILE A 105 -18.35 -2.18 -5.12
C ILE A 105 -17.63 -3.41 -4.58
N ASN A 106 -17.79 -4.54 -5.27
CA ASN A 106 -17.02 -5.74 -4.99
C ASN A 106 -15.72 -5.72 -5.78
N VAL A 107 -14.60 -5.87 -5.08
CA VAL A 107 -13.26 -5.97 -5.65
C VAL A 107 -12.56 -7.20 -5.11
N ARG A 108 -11.68 -7.77 -5.92
CA ARG A 108 -10.76 -8.84 -5.49
C ARG A 108 -9.31 -8.45 -5.74
N VAL A 109 -8.43 -9.01 -4.93
CA VAL A 109 -6.98 -8.86 -5.12
C VAL A 109 -6.56 -9.79 -6.26
N LEU A 110 -6.03 -9.21 -7.34
CA LEU A 110 -5.48 -9.93 -8.48
C LEU A 110 -4.04 -10.39 -8.20
N TRP A 111 -3.27 -9.53 -7.53
CA TRP A 111 -1.89 -9.81 -7.15
C TRP A 111 -1.46 -8.86 -6.04
N GLN A 112 -0.59 -9.34 -5.17
CA GLN A 112 0.10 -8.57 -4.14
C GLN A 112 1.56 -9.06 -4.07
N PRO A 113 2.55 -8.17 -3.88
CA PRO A 113 3.91 -8.58 -3.63
C PRO A 113 4.00 -9.20 -2.23
N ASP A 114 4.84 -10.23 -2.10
CA ASP A 114 5.23 -10.78 -0.80
C ASP A 114 6.31 -9.90 -0.14
N ILE A 115 6.03 -8.60 -0.06
CA ILE A 115 6.93 -7.60 0.50
C ILE A 115 6.14 -6.80 1.52
N ASN A 116 6.54 -6.95 2.78
CA ASN A 116 6.03 -6.14 3.85
C ASN A 116 6.82 -4.84 3.91
N VAL A 117 6.26 -3.73 3.39
CA VAL A 117 6.91 -2.42 3.50
C VAL A 117 6.60 -1.86 4.89
N PRO A 118 7.59 -1.70 5.79
CA PRO A 118 7.36 -1.16 7.11
C PRO A 118 6.98 0.32 6.99
N VAL A 119 5.86 0.71 7.61
CA VAL A 119 5.44 2.12 7.71
C VAL A 119 6.20 2.75 8.89
N GLY A 120 6.39 4.07 8.87
CA GLY A 120 7.17 4.78 9.88
C GLY A 120 6.74 6.22 10.05
N PHE A 121 6.99 6.77 11.24
CA PHE A 121 6.97 8.23 11.43
C PHE A 121 8.36 8.77 11.11
N SER A 122 8.41 9.84 10.30
CA SER A 122 9.66 10.51 9.95
C SER A 122 9.80 11.80 10.73
N VAL A 123 10.95 12.00 11.39
CA VAL A 123 11.32 13.26 12.04
C VAL A 123 12.52 13.90 11.35
N LYS A 124 12.70 15.21 11.55
CA LYS A 124 13.86 15.92 11.04
C LYS A 124 15.15 15.36 11.68
N ALA A 125 16.19 15.18 10.88
CA ALA A 125 17.50 14.73 11.38
C ALA A 125 18.00 15.63 12.53
N GLY A 126 18.49 15.01 13.61
CA GLY A 126 18.96 15.68 14.82
C GLY A 126 17.85 16.10 15.80
N ASN A 127 16.58 15.81 15.52
CA ASN A 127 15.49 16.02 16.46
C ASN A 127 15.24 14.77 17.32
N ASP A 128 16.23 14.45 18.17
CA ASP A 128 16.20 13.24 18.99
C ASP A 128 15.14 13.30 20.10
N GLU A 129 14.79 14.50 20.56
CA GLU A 129 13.74 14.71 21.56
C GLU A 129 12.38 14.23 21.04
N LEU A 130 11.96 14.70 19.85
CA LEU A 130 10.69 14.28 19.25
C LEU A 130 10.71 12.79 18.90
N LEU A 131 11.86 12.28 18.44
CA LEU A 131 12.02 10.86 18.15
C LEU A 131 11.75 10.00 19.40
N ASN A 132 12.33 10.38 20.53
CA ASN A 132 12.16 9.67 21.80
C ASN A 132 10.71 9.76 22.31
N GLN A 133 10.09 10.93 22.26
CA GLN A 133 8.69 11.10 22.65
C GLN A 133 7.75 10.23 21.81
N LEU A 134 7.97 10.15 20.49
CA LEU A 134 7.18 9.27 19.62
C LEU A 134 7.38 7.79 19.96
N ASN A 135 8.62 7.37 20.23
CA ASN A 135 8.92 5.99 20.64
C ASN A 135 8.23 5.61 21.95
N GLU A 136 8.35 6.45 22.98
CA GLU A 136 7.75 6.21 24.29
C GLU A 136 6.22 6.14 24.20
N ALA A 137 5.59 7.03 23.43
CA ALA A 137 4.15 7.02 23.22
C ALA A 137 3.67 5.74 22.50
N LEU A 138 4.41 5.30 21.48
CA LEU A 138 4.09 4.07 20.76
C LEU A 138 4.23 2.83 21.65
N GLU A 139 5.29 2.76 22.46
CA GLU A 139 5.50 1.67 23.41
C GLU A 139 4.39 1.62 24.47
N ALA A 140 3.95 2.78 24.98
CA ALA A 140 2.82 2.85 25.91
C ALA A 140 1.49 2.39 25.28
N LEU A 141 1.24 2.73 24.01
CA LEU A 141 0.05 2.28 23.27
C LEU A 141 0.07 0.78 22.97
N GLU A 142 1.24 0.22 22.70
CA GLU A 142 1.43 -1.23 22.50
C GLU A 142 1.22 -1.99 23.81
N ASN A 143 1.88 -1.57 24.89
CA ASN A 143 1.77 -2.20 26.22
C ASN A 143 0.35 -2.13 26.81
N SER A 144 -0.43 -1.11 26.47
CA SER A 144 -1.83 -0.99 26.90
C SER A 144 -2.83 -1.77 26.03
N GLY A 145 -2.40 -2.28 24.87
CA GLY A 145 -3.28 -2.94 23.90
C GLY A 145 -4.21 -1.99 23.12
N GLU A 146 -4.11 -0.68 23.34
CA GLU A 146 -4.87 0.32 22.57
C GLU A 146 -4.48 0.31 21.09
N LEU A 147 -3.22 -0.02 20.79
CA LEU A 147 -2.75 -0.15 19.42
C LEU A 147 -3.47 -1.27 18.66
N ASP A 148 -3.70 -2.42 19.30
CA ASP A 148 -4.49 -3.52 18.73
C ASP A 148 -5.96 -3.15 18.53
N ARG A 149 -6.49 -2.29 19.41
CA ARG A 149 -7.85 -1.78 19.27
C ARG A 149 -7.99 -0.86 18.06
N ILE A 150 -7.01 0.02 17.84
CA ILE A 150 -6.93 0.86 16.64
C ILE A 150 -6.80 -0.01 15.39
N ARG A 151 -5.94 -1.03 15.42
CA ARG A 151 -5.75 -2.01 14.34
C ARG A 151 -7.06 -2.68 13.93
N ARG A 152 -7.76 -3.28 14.90
CA ARG A 152 -9.06 -3.92 14.66
C ARG A 152 -10.13 -2.96 14.15
N ARG A 153 -10.10 -1.70 14.58
CA ARG A 153 -11.05 -0.69 14.12
C ARG A 153 -10.87 -0.37 12.63
N TRP A 154 -9.65 -0.43 12.13
CA TRP A 154 -9.29 -0.07 10.76
C TRP A 154 -8.93 -1.27 9.87
N ASP A 155 -9.10 -2.50 10.38
CA ASP A 155 -8.81 -3.76 9.68
C ASP A 155 -7.37 -3.82 9.13
N VAL A 156 -6.42 -3.40 9.96
CA VAL A 156 -4.98 -3.38 9.68
C VAL A 156 -4.27 -4.24 10.72
N ASN A 157 -3.82 -5.45 10.34
CA ASN A 157 -3.12 -6.40 11.21
C ASN A 157 -1.66 -6.59 10.80
#